data_AF-A0A6N2ZTL5-F1
#
_entry.id   AF-A0A6N2ZTL5-F1
#
_cell.length_a   1.000
_cell.length_b   1.000
_cell.length_c   1.000
_cell.angle_alpha   90.00
_cell.angle_beta   90.00
_cell.angle_gamma   90.00
#
_symmetry.space_group_name_H-M   'P 1'
#
loop_
_entity.id
_entity.type
_entity.pdbx_description
1 polymer ?
#
loop_
_entity_poly.entity_id
_entity_poly.type
_entity_poly.pdbx_seq_one_letter_code
_entity_poly.pdbx_strand_id
1 'polypeptide(L)'
;MRLDLDCIHSILVSLADNLQPDEYGNISPINPLELYQSELSQYSQNEVLYWIRQLMDSDIIVSGKKYVSDPLPQIKDLSMIGYQFIESVGPESTWDKVKPKLLDFSFNSLLTLVQKCIELGISYIG
;
A
#
# COMPACT_ATOMS: atom_id res chain seq x y z
N MET A 1 13.11 9.81 5.12
CA MET A 1 11.79 10.10 5.75
C MET A 1 11.61 9.19 6.94
N ARG A 2 10.73 9.53 7.89
CA ARG A 2 10.37 8.65 9.02
C ARG A 2 9.27 7.69 8.58
N LEU A 3 9.25 6.48 9.15
CA LEU A 3 8.21 5.49 8.91
C LEU A 3 6.85 6.06 9.32
N ASP A 4 5.91 6.10 8.38
CA ASP A 4 4.52 6.47 8.61
C ASP A 4 3.63 5.28 8.25
N LEU A 5 3.12 4.61 9.28
CA LEU A 5 2.30 3.42 9.13
C LEU A 5 0.92 3.73 8.55
N ASP A 6 0.35 4.89 8.88
CA ASP A 6 -0.97 5.28 8.38
C ASP A 6 -0.90 5.65 6.90
N CYS A 7 0.19 6.33 6.50
CA CYS A 7 0.43 6.63 5.09
C CYS A 7 0.56 5.35 4.27
N ILE A 8 1.34 4.36 4.74
CA ILE A 8 1.50 3.07 4.05
C ILE A 8 0.16 2.32 3.98
N HIS A 9 -0.60 2.26 5.08
CA HIS A 9 -1.90 1.62 5.12
C HIS A 9 -2.89 2.28 4.13
N SER A 10 -3.00 3.61 4.18
CA SER A 10 -3.86 4.36 3.25
C SER A 10 -3.47 4.15 1.80
N ILE A 11 -2.18 4.15 1.46
CA ILE A 11 -1.72 3.87 0.08
C ILE A 11 -2.23 2.52 -0.38
N LEU A 12 -2.04 1.46 0.42
CA LEU A 12 -2.43 0.10 0.02
C LEU A 12 -3.96 -0.04 -0.08
N VAL A 13 -4.71 0.54 0.85
CA VAL A 13 -6.18 0.55 0.84
C VAL A 13 -6.72 1.31 -0.37
N SER A 14 -6.25 2.54 -0.60
CA SER A 14 -6.64 3.33 -1.77
C SER A 14 -6.31 2.62 -3.09
N LEU A 15 -5.19 1.89 -3.15
CA LEU A 15 -4.87 1.08 -4.32
C LEU A 15 -5.86 -0.07 -4.52
N ALA A 16 -6.21 -0.79 -3.46
CA ALA A 16 -7.18 -1.88 -3.56
C ALA A 16 -8.55 -1.38 -4.04
N ASP A 17 -8.98 -0.20 -3.59
CA ASP A 17 -10.26 0.39 -4.00
C ASP A 17 -10.27 0.83 -5.47
N ASN A 18 -9.11 1.21 -6.02
CA ASN A 18 -8.98 1.73 -7.39
C ASN A 18 -8.50 0.70 -8.43
N LEU A 19 -7.81 -0.37 -8.01
CA LEU A 19 -7.32 -1.45 -8.89
C LEU A 19 -8.37 -2.55 -9.08
N GLN A 20 -9.55 -2.15 -9.55
CA GLN A 20 -10.63 -3.09 -9.85
C GLN A 20 -10.55 -3.57 -11.30
N PRO A 21 -10.67 -4.88 -11.56
CA PRO A 21 -10.70 -5.39 -12.92
C PRO A 21 -11.98 -4.94 -13.65
N ASP A 22 -11.84 -4.62 -14.94
CA ASP A 22 -12.98 -4.35 -15.82
C ASP A 22 -13.73 -5.64 -16.22
N GLU A 23 -14.77 -5.50 -17.04
CA GLU A 23 -15.58 -6.64 -17.53
C GLU A 23 -14.78 -7.68 -18.35
N TYR A 24 -13.55 -7.34 -18.76
CA TYR A 24 -12.61 -8.21 -19.48
C TYR A 24 -11.47 -8.72 -18.59
N GLY A 25 -11.48 -8.39 -17.29
CA GLY A 25 -10.44 -8.77 -16.34
C GLY A 25 -9.16 -7.93 -16.43
N ASN A 26 -9.19 -6.79 -17.13
CA ASN A 26 -8.04 -5.89 -17.19
C ASN A 26 -8.09 -4.89 -16.04
N ILE A 27 -6.93 -4.62 -15.43
CA ILE A 27 -6.77 -3.57 -14.44
C ILE A 27 -6.13 -2.36 -15.14
N SER A 28 -6.76 -1.19 -15.00
CA SER A 28 -6.21 0.06 -15.51
C SER A 28 -5.07 0.51 -14.61
N PRO A 29 -3.84 0.71 -15.14
CA PRO A 29 -2.72 1.18 -14.32
C PRO A 29 -2.99 2.59 -13.78
N ILE A 30 -2.54 2.83 -12.55
CA ILE A 30 -2.75 4.09 -11.83
C ILE A 30 -1.47 4.92 -11.85
N ASN A 31 -1.59 6.22 -12.14
CA ASN A 31 -0.47 7.14 -11.98
C ASN A 31 -0.29 7.49 -10.49
N PRO A 32 0.91 7.31 -9.89
CA PRO A 32 1.15 7.64 -8.48
C PRO A 32 0.80 9.08 -8.09
N LEU A 33 0.97 10.05 -9.00
CA LEU A 33 0.63 11.44 -8.75
C LEU A 33 -0.89 11.68 -8.77
N GLU A 34 -1.61 11.00 -9.66
CA GLU A 34 -3.08 11.07 -9.71
C GLU A 34 -3.69 10.44 -8.46
N LEU A 35 -3.20 9.27 -8.03
CA LEU A 35 -3.60 8.63 -6.78
C LEU A 35 -3.41 9.56 -5.57
N TYR A 36 -2.27 10.27 -5.53
CA TYR A 36 -2.03 11.25 -4.47
C TYR A 36 -3.08 12.36 -4.48
N GLN A 37 -3.37 12.91 -5.65
CA GLN A 37 -4.31 14.02 -5.80
C GLN A 37 -5.74 13.64 -5.45
N SER A 38 -6.16 12.40 -5.76
CA SER A 38 -7.53 11.93 -5.51
C SER A 38 -7.74 11.38 -4.10
N GLU A 39 -6.84 10.54 -3.58
CA GLU A 39 -7.10 9.75 -2.36
C GLU A 39 -6.22 10.10 -1.15
N LEU A 40 -5.06 10.74 -1.37
CA LEU A 40 -4.00 10.83 -0.35
C LEU A 40 -3.54 12.26 -0.06
N SER A 41 -4.38 13.25 -0.37
CA SER A 41 -4.07 14.67 -0.20
C SER A 41 -3.93 15.12 1.26
N GLN A 42 -4.35 14.30 2.22
CA GLN A 42 -4.10 14.48 3.66
C GLN A 42 -2.63 14.27 4.06
N TYR A 43 -1.84 13.58 3.23
CA TYR A 43 -0.40 13.38 3.43
C TYR A 43 0.41 14.36 2.58
N SER A 44 1.71 14.49 2.85
CA SER A 44 2.57 15.28 1.96
C SER A 44 2.87 14.53 0.66
N GLN A 45 2.80 15.21 -0.49
CA GLN A 45 3.02 14.57 -1.81
C GLN A 45 4.35 13.79 -1.88
N ASN A 46 5.43 14.42 -1.43
CA ASN A 46 6.76 13.79 -1.44
C ASN A 46 6.81 12.54 -0.56
N GLU A 47 6.02 12.50 0.52
CA GLU A 47 5.94 11.35 1.40
C GLU A 47 5.19 10.18 0.76
N VAL A 48 4.03 10.45 0.17
CA VAL A 48 3.23 9.45 -0.55
C VAL A 48 4.05 8.84 -1.68
N LEU A 49 4.65 9.69 -2.54
CA LEU A 49 5.45 9.22 -3.67
C LEU A 49 6.70 8.44 -3.22
N TYR A 50 7.30 8.80 -2.08
CA TYR A 50 8.40 8.04 -1.51
C TYR A 50 7.94 6.66 -1.05
N TRP A 51 6.84 6.56 -0.30
CA TRP A 51 6.36 5.27 0.18
C TRP A 51 5.87 4.37 -0.94
N ILE A 52 5.19 4.91 -1.96
CA ILE A 52 4.86 4.17 -3.18
C ILE A 52 6.12 3.58 -3.82
N ARG A 53 7.19 4.36 -3.97
CA ARG A 53 8.47 3.86 -4.49
C ARG A 53 9.02 2.72 -3.64
N GLN A 54 9.04 2.88 -2.32
CA GLN A 54 9.57 1.85 -1.43
C GLN A 54 8.73 0.57 -1.44
N LEU A 55 7.41 0.68 -1.56
CA LEU A 55 6.50 -0.44 -1.72
C LEU A 55 6.67 -1.16 -3.06
N MET A 56 6.99 -0.43 -4.14
CA MET A 56 7.41 -1.01 -5.42
C MET A 56 8.76 -1.73 -5.29
N ASP A 57 9.76 -1.08 -4.71
CA ASP A 57 11.11 -1.66 -4.51
C ASP A 57 11.09 -2.90 -3.60
N SER A 58 10.02 -3.08 -2.82
CA SER A 58 9.78 -4.23 -1.94
C SER A 58 8.84 -5.29 -2.54
N ASP A 59 8.49 -5.17 -3.82
CA ASP A 59 7.56 -6.06 -4.55
C ASP A 59 6.15 -6.19 -3.93
N ILE A 60 5.75 -5.23 -3.09
CA ILE A 60 4.39 -5.18 -2.52
C ILE A 60 3.43 -4.58 -3.54
N ILE A 61 3.85 -3.50 -4.21
CA ILE A 61 3.18 -2.91 -5.37
C ILE A 61 3.85 -3.41 -6.64
N VAL A 62 3.05 -3.89 -7.60
CA VAL A 62 3.54 -4.31 -8.91
C VAL A 62 3.72 -3.08 -9.80
N SER A 63 4.96 -2.77 -10.14
CA SER A 63 5.27 -1.67 -11.07
C SER A 63 4.82 -1.98 -12.50
N GLY A 64 4.21 -0.97 -13.14
CA GLY A 64 3.84 -0.96 -14.54
C GLY A 64 4.88 -0.26 -15.41
N LYS A 65 4.42 0.29 -16.54
CA LYS A 65 5.27 1.06 -17.45
C LYS A 65 5.74 2.36 -16.79
N LYS A 66 6.98 2.77 -17.08
CA LYS A 66 7.51 4.08 -16.72
C LYS A 66 7.59 4.96 -17.95
N TYR A 67 6.88 6.07 -17.95
CA TYR A 67 6.97 7.09 -18.99
C TYR A 67 8.10 8.08 -18.67
N VAL A 68 8.69 8.68 -19.71
CA VAL A 68 9.86 9.58 -19.56
C VAL A 68 9.53 10.82 -18.72
N SER A 69 8.29 11.30 -18.80
CA SER A 69 7.79 12.43 -18.02
C SER A 69 7.58 12.13 -16.54
N ASP A 70 7.51 10.85 -16.16
CA ASP A 70 6.98 10.46 -14.86
C ASP A 70 8.11 10.15 -13.86
N PRO A 71 8.03 10.67 -12.63
CA PRO A 71 9.05 10.42 -11.61
C PRO A 71 9.05 8.96 -11.11
N LEU A 72 7.93 8.25 -11.30
CA LEU A 72 7.71 6.87 -10.89
C LEU A 72 7.05 6.08 -12.02
N PRO A 73 7.23 4.75 -12.08
CA PRO A 73 6.39 3.89 -12.90
C PRO A 73 4.91 4.04 -12.52
N GLN A 74 4.03 3.72 -13.47
CA GLN A 74 2.61 3.47 -13.19
C GLN A 74 2.46 2.31 -12.21
N ILE A 75 1.39 2.28 -11.43
CA ILE A 75 1.04 1.18 -10.55
C ILE A 75 0.17 0.22 -11.34
N LYS A 76 0.68 -0.98 -11.61
CA LYS A 76 -0.03 -1.98 -12.42
C LYS A 76 -1.04 -2.75 -11.57
N ASP A 77 -0.62 -3.17 -10.39
CA ASP A 77 -1.39 -4.05 -9.53
C ASP A 77 -0.81 -4.09 -8.10
N LEU A 78 -1.50 -4.76 -7.18
CA LEU A 78 -0.93 -5.24 -5.93
C LEU A 78 -0.39 -6.67 -6.10
N SER A 79 0.66 -7.00 -5.37
CA SER A 79 1.13 -8.39 -5.27
C SER A 79 0.18 -9.23 -4.41
N MET A 80 0.36 -10.55 -4.41
CA MET A 80 -0.39 -11.44 -3.51
C MET A 80 -0.26 -11.04 -2.04
N ILE A 81 0.94 -10.62 -1.61
CA ILE A 81 1.12 -10.15 -0.24
C ILE A 81 0.42 -8.80 0.01
N GLY A 82 0.35 -7.94 -1.00
CA GLY A 82 -0.47 -6.72 -0.97
C GLY A 82 -1.94 -7.05 -0.73
N TYR A 83 -2.51 -7.98 -1.49
CA TYR A 83 -3.91 -8.39 -1.29
C TYR A 83 -4.16 -9.07 0.06
N GLN A 84 -3.24 -9.92 0.54
CA GLN A 84 -3.33 -10.52 1.88
C GLN A 84 -3.31 -9.46 2.99
N PHE A 85 -2.54 -8.38 2.82
CA PHE A 85 -2.56 -7.24 3.73
C PHE A 85 -3.95 -6.59 3.76
N ILE A 86 -4.58 -6.37 2.60
CA ILE A 86 -5.92 -5.76 2.53
C ILE A 86 -6.97 -6.64 3.21
N GLU A 87 -6.96 -7.95 2.94
CA GLU A 87 -7.86 -8.90 3.59
C GLU A 87 -7.67 -8.93 5.11
N SER A 88 -6.43 -8.80 5.58
CA SER A 88 -6.09 -8.95 6.99
C SER A 88 -6.25 -7.68 7.81
N VAL A 89 -5.89 -6.52 7.24
CA VAL A 89 -5.78 -5.25 7.96
C VAL A 89 -6.29 -4.04 7.17
N GLY A 90 -6.88 -4.23 5.99
CA GLY A 90 -7.53 -3.15 5.24
C GLY A 90 -8.65 -2.44 6.01
N PRO A 91 -9.55 -3.17 6.71
CA PRO A 91 -10.58 -2.54 7.53
C PRO A 91 -10.00 -1.71 8.68
N GLU A 92 -10.50 -0.47 8.85
CA GLU A 92 -10.08 0.47 9.90
C GLU A 92 -10.18 -0.16 11.31
N SER A 93 -11.26 -0.91 11.56
CA SER A 93 -11.49 -1.58 12.84
C SER A 93 -10.44 -2.64 13.21
N THR A 94 -9.78 -3.23 12.20
CA THR A 94 -8.65 -4.14 12.41
C THR A 94 -7.34 -3.37 12.48
N TRP A 95 -7.17 -2.35 11.64
CA TRP A 95 -6.00 -1.48 11.64
C TRP A 95 -5.76 -0.83 13.01
N ASP A 96 -6.80 -0.29 13.64
CA ASP A 96 -6.75 0.34 14.96
C ASP A 96 -6.26 -0.60 16.06
N LYS A 97 -6.47 -1.91 15.91
CA LYS A 97 -6.01 -2.94 16.85
C LYS A 97 -4.57 -3.38 16.56
N VAL A 98 -4.19 -3.42 15.28
CA VAL A 98 -2.87 -3.90 14.83
C VAL A 98 -1.81 -2.82 14.98
N LYS A 99 -2.08 -1.58 14.56
CA LYS A 99 -1.13 -0.47 14.55
C LYS A 99 -0.40 -0.25 15.89
N PRO A 100 -1.08 -0.20 17.06
CA PRO A 100 -0.39 0.01 18.33
C PRO A 100 0.63 -1.10 18.65
N LYS A 101 0.34 -2.34 18.26
CA LYS A 101 1.23 -3.49 18.47
C LYS A 101 2.46 -3.45 17.59
N LEU A 102 2.38 -2.84 16.39
CA LEU A 102 3.53 -2.71 15.49
C LEU A 102 4.64 -1.85 16.10
N LEU A 103 4.30 -0.92 17.00
CA LEU A 103 5.26 -0.04 17.66
C LEU A 103 6.21 -0.80 18.60
N ASP A 104 5.85 -2.00 19.03
CA ASP A 104 6.69 -2.86 19.87
C ASP A 104 7.78 -3.60 19.07
N PHE A 105 7.75 -3.50 17.74
CA PHE A 105 8.67 -4.21 16.85
C PHE A 105 9.61 -3.24 16.13
N SER A 106 10.83 -3.71 15.88
CA SER A 106 11.76 -3.04 14.96
C SER A 106 11.72 -3.76 13.61
N PHE A 107 11.49 -2.99 12.54
CA PHE A 107 11.42 -3.52 11.18
C PHE A 107 12.66 -3.10 10.41
N ASN A 108 13.27 -4.07 9.71
CA ASN A 108 14.44 -3.84 8.85
C ASN A 108 14.06 -3.71 7.36
N SER A 109 12.80 -3.99 7.01
CA SER A 109 12.28 -3.89 5.64
C SER A 109 10.75 -3.71 5.64
N LEU A 110 10.20 -3.12 4.59
CA LEU A 110 8.75 -3.00 4.41
C LEU A 110 8.08 -4.38 4.25
N LEU A 111 8.76 -5.33 3.63
CA LEU A 111 8.25 -6.70 3.51
C LEU A 111 7.98 -7.32 4.89
N THR A 112 8.94 -7.22 5.82
CA THR A 112 8.76 -7.73 7.20
C THR A 112 7.67 -6.99 7.97
N LEU A 113 7.52 -5.68 7.74
CA LEU A 113 6.42 -4.90 8.32
C LEU A 113 5.06 -5.42 7.83
N VAL A 114 4.88 -5.55 6.51
CA VAL A 114 3.63 -6.01 5.91
C VAL A 114 3.29 -7.44 6.35
N GLN A 115 4.27 -8.34 6.37
CA GLN A 115 4.08 -9.70 6.88
C GLN A 115 3.61 -9.70 8.34
N LYS A 116 4.18 -8.81 9.17
CA LYS A 116 3.76 -8.71 10.57
C LYS A 116 2.36 -8.13 10.72
N CYS A 117 1.98 -7.17 9.89
CA CYS A 117 0.61 -6.66 9.83
C CYS A 117 -0.38 -7.78 9.53
N ILE A 118 -0.09 -8.61 8.52
CA ILE A 118 -0.93 -9.77 8.15
C ILE A 118 -1.07 -10.74 9.32
N GLU A 119 0.05 -11.15 9.93
CA GLU A 119 0.06 -12.07 11.08
C GLU A 119 -0.82 -11.56 12.23
N LEU A 120 -0.69 -10.27 12.58
CA LEU A 120 -1.49 -9.65 13.63
C LEU A 120 -2.95 -9.50 13.22
N GLY A 121 -3.24 -9.13 11.97
CA GLY A 121 -4.59 -8.96 11.45
C GLY A 121 -5.41 -10.24 11.50
N ILE A 122 -4.83 -11.36 11.06
CA ILE A 122 -5.48 -12.68 11.08
C ILE A 122 -5.93 -13.07 12.50
N SER A 123 -5.18 -12.67 13.54
CA SER A 123 -5.55 -12.94 14.93
C SER A 123 -6.85 -12.27 15.40
N TYR A 124 -7.35 -11.30 14.64
CA TYR A 124 -8.59 -10.56 14.91
C TYR A 124 -9.76 -10.92 14.00
N ILE A 125 -9.54 -11.80 13.02
CA ILE A 125 -10.56 -12.27 12.08
C ILE A 125 -11.25 -13.56 12.62
N GLY A 126 -10.79 -14.07 13.77
CA GLY A 126 -11.37 -15.22 14.49
C GLY A 126 -12.42 -14.85 15.54
#